data_AF-C6LUE5-F1
#
_entry.id   AF-C6LUE5-F1
#
_cell.length_a   1.000
_cell.length_b   1.000
_cell.length_c   1.000
_cell.angle_alpha   90.00
_cell.angle_beta   90.00
_cell.angle_gamma   90.00
#
_symmetry.space_group_name_H-M   'P 1'
#
loop_
_entity.id
_entity.type
_entity.pdbx_description
1 polymer ?
#
loop_
_entity_poly.entity_id
_entity_poly.type
_entity_poly.pdbx_seq_one_letter_code
_entity_poly.pdbx_strand_id
1 'polypeptide(L)'
;MVISDSAKIKMLSSDYDGSIETCLIKGQLFKLRDTSLGFEPSNREYLREFPAYISDKENYQKELSSLKAVQSIFPLRCYSPSKSVFAMIHSKENSLLMKNTSAGFHIPYIRPEVLSTDPRIMLSIFQKQKPYLTFRTSCANSDINTAFTGGLLEQENLSNTELSFASTSNAWVSSSSQINMTPSTSSSNQQTQDAFEQNDLDEKFLMPPGENDPDAGYIFLAGPFLLPVPDRRKKEAEDPYVWVQYDVEKVTGCPHYWTGAFIVCPDCEQIYPCRICHDNLVSSHTLDRKRIKAMFCLTCNKVGRIGLQCEHCGAIVSRTFCSICNTLCMLGPEMKPTYHCQYCNSCHVGLQEMVKHCDVCQTCISREDYDTHVCDCGNMCPVCMIPFADNVMSEIVLPCNPAHKMHRRCFNDMILNENITCPLDHKIILDKYRYGIIKCENLRRYSETQLSLNQSESVRVRVYVCHDCQRVSADLFFHFISLQCHFCYSCNCRFLYTLDFMPSELTNEIEDLTLNDLANIKIDIQEKYIVEEREKARRHLLLYRKLYSDIVPTLVYLNSTMFGQSSDMVQIILNLIQAHASSH
;
A
#
# COMPACT_ATOMS: atom_id res chain seq x y z
N MET A 1 -16.50 50.59 13.48
CA MET A 1 -16.46 50.85 12.03
C MET A 1 -17.19 49.71 11.33
N VAL A 2 -18.35 50.01 10.76
CA VAL A 2 -19.04 49.11 9.82
C VAL A 2 -18.25 49.22 8.52
N ILE A 3 -17.51 48.17 8.16
CA ILE A 3 -16.76 48.12 6.91
C ILE A 3 -17.80 47.84 5.81
N SER A 4 -17.94 48.76 4.86
CA SER A 4 -18.94 48.71 3.78
C SER A 4 -18.72 47.52 2.87
N ASP A 5 -19.80 46.99 2.28
CA ASP A 5 -19.82 45.84 1.36
C ASP A 5 -18.90 45.96 0.13
N SER A 6 -18.40 47.17 -0.16
CA SER A 6 -17.42 47.49 -1.20
C SER A 6 -15.95 47.40 -0.75
N ALA A 7 -15.70 47.28 0.55
CA ALA A 7 -14.41 46.99 1.16
C ALA A 7 -14.36 45.52 1.57
N LYS A 8 -14.72 44.63 0.64
CA LYS A 8 -14.12 43.30 0.59
C LYS A 8 -12.62 43.55 0.58
N ILE A 9 -12.06 43.51 1.78
CA ILE A 9 -10.70 43.17 2.17
C ILE A 9 -9.93 42.71 0.94
N LYS A 10 -8.73 43.23 0.72
CA LYS A 10 -7.69 42.60 -0.12
C LYS A 10 -7.41 41.18 0.43
N MET A 11 -8.40 40.31 0.39
CA MET A 11 -8.28 38.90 0.62
C MET A 11 -7.72 38.41 -0.68
N LEU A 12 -6.55 37.81 -0.56
CA LEU A 12 -5.77 37.21 -1.63
C LEU A 12 -4.94 38.27 -2.35
N SER A 13 -3.61 38.13 -2.28
CA SER A 13 -2.76 38.65 -3.35
C SER A 13 -3.38 38.22 -4.68
N SER A 14 -3.20 39.00 -5.74
CA SER A 14 -3.66 38.70 -7.10
C SER A 14 -3.27 37.31 -7.62
N ASP A 15 -2.42 36.60 -6.88
CA ASP A 15 -1.75 35.36 -7.24
C ASP A 15 -2.24 34.14 -6.41
N TYR A 16 -3.21 34.32 -5.49
CA TYR A 16 -3.81 33.18 -4.77
C TYR A 16 -5.15 32.82 -5.42
N ASP A 17 -5.18 31.69 -6.13
CA ASP A 17 -6.40 31.05 -6.62
C ASP A 17 -7.20 30.37 -5.49
N GLY A 18 -6.63 30.33 -4.28
CA GLY A 18 -6.93 29.34 -3.28
C GLY A 18 -8.32 29.46 -2.68
N SER A 19 -9.05 28.36 -2.83
CA SER A 19 -10.40 28.24 -2.34
C SER A 19 -10.44 28.31 -0.82
N ILE A 20 -11.36 29.14 -0.31
CA ILE A 20 -11.79 29.17 1.10
C ILE A 20 -12.42 27.83 1.52
N GLU A 21 -12.70 26.95 0.55
CA GLU A 21 -13.33 25.65 0.73
C GLU A 21 -12.31 24.52 0.54
N THR A 22 -12.30 23.58 1.47
CA THR A 22 -11.55 22.31 1.43
C THR A 22 -12.51 21.16 1.78
N CYS A 23 -12.06 19.92 1.73
CA CYS A 23 -12.89 18.75 1.98
C CYS A 23 -12.53 18.15 3.35
N LEU A 24 -13.52 17.97 4.21
CA LEU A 24 -13.40 17.19 5.43
C LEU A 24 -13.87 15.77 5.15
N ILE A 25 -13.01 14.80 5.42
CA ILE A 25 -13.39 13.40 5.48
C ILE A 25 -14.00 13.15 6.85
N LYS A 26 -15.25 12.72 6.87
CA LYS A 26 -16.03 12.43 8.07
C LYS A 26 -16.18 10.92 8.22
N GLY A 27 -15.75 10.37 9.34
CA GLY A 27 -15.95 8.96 9.67
C GLY A 27 -17.27 8.76 10.43
N GLN A 28 -17.99 7.71 10.07
CA GLN A 28 -19.18 7.23 10.77
C GLN A 28 -18.90 5.84 11.32
N LEU A 29 -18.70 5.75 12.65
CA LEU A 29 -18.57 4.47 13.33
C LEU A 29 -19.93 3.80 13.43
N PHE A 30 -19.97 2.51 13.13
CA PHE A 30 -21.15 1.67 13.28
C PHE A 30 -20.76 0.25 13.70
N LYS A 31 -21.73 -0.50 14.20
CA LYS A 31 -21.69 -1.96 14.33
C LYS A 31 -22.83 -2.58 13.53
N LEU A 32 -22.78 -3.89 13.30
CA LEU A 32 -23.91 -4.61 12.70
C LEU A 32 -25.03 -4.83 13.73
N ARG A 33 -26.29 -4.70 13.31
CA ARG A 33 -27.48 -5.02 14.11
C ARG A 33 -27.66 -6.53 14.22
N ASP A 34 -27.50 -7.21 13.09
CA ASP A 34 -27.50 -8.66 12.97
C ASP A 34 -26.17 -9.10 12.36
N THR A 35 -25.39 -9.86 13.13
CA THR A 35 -24.06 -10.35 12.75
C THR A 35 -24.10 -11.47 11.71
N SER A 36 -25.29 -11.96 11.34
CA SER A 36 -25.50 -12.93 10.27
C SER A 36 -25.68 -12.28 8.89
N LEU A 37 -26.01 -10.98 8.85
CA LEU A 37 -26.21 -10.20 7.63
C LEU A 37 -24.94 -9.40 7.27
N GLY A 38 -24.92 -8.84 6.06
CA GLY A 38 -23.78 -8.07 5.55
C GLY A 38 -23.74 -6.62 6.01
N PHE A 39 -22.94 -5.84 5.30
CA PHE A 39 -22.71 -4.42 5.58
C PHE A 39 -23.75 -3.49 4.96
N GLU A 40 -24.92 -3.99 4.58
CA GLU A 40 -25.98 -3.17 4.01
C GLU A 40 -26.37 -2.04 4.98
N PRO A 41 -26.64 -0.80 4.50
CA PRO A 41 -27.00 0.32 5.37
C PRO A 41 -28.14 0.04 6.35
N SER A 42 -29.12 -0.80 5.96
CA SER A 42 -30.23 -1.23 6.82
C SER A 42 -29.78 -2.07 8.03
N ASN A 43 -28.67 -2.78 7.92
CA ASN A 43 -28.09 -3.60 9.00
C ASN A 43 -27.12 -2.82 9.90
N ARG A 44 -26.92 -1.52 9.69
CA ARG A 44 -25.96 -0.72 10.47
C ARG A 44 -26.64 -0.05 11.67
N GLU A 45 -26.00 -0.16 12.84
CA GLU A 45 -26.29 0.62 14.04
C GLU A 45 -25.16 1.63 14.24
N TYR A 46 -25.43 2.91 13.92
CA TYR A 46 -24.45 3.98 14.05
C TYR A 46 -24.15 4.30 15.52
N LEU A 47 -22.87 4.39 15.83
CA LEU A 47 -22.34 4.60 17.17
C LEU A 47 -21.87 6.05 17.37
N ARG A 48 -21.12 6.61 16.42
CA ARG A 48 -20.49 7.93 16.55
C ARG A 48 -20.03 8.48 15.21
N GLU A 49 -20.20 9.78 15.02
CA GLU A 49 -19.56 10.51 13.93
C GLU A 49 -18.32 11.25 14.43
N PHE A 50 -17.28 11.31 13.59
CA PHE A 50 -16.05 12.02 13.92
C PHE A 50 -15.37 12.59 12.67
N PRO A 51 -14.65 13.71 12.79
CA PRO A 51 -13.89 14.26 11.68
C PRO A 51 -12.57 13.50 11.52
N ALA A 52 -12.28 12.88 10.37
CA ALA A 52 -11.12 12.03 10.16
C ALA A 52 -9.86 12.82 9.75
N TYR A 53 -9.88 13.46 8.58
CA TYR A 53 -8.79 14.30 8.07
C TYR A 53 -9.31 15.26 7.00
N ILE A 54 -8.43 16.14 6.51
CA ILE A 54 -8.77 17.15 5.51
C ILE A 54 -8.05 16.77 4.21
N SER A 55 -8.77 16.74 3.10
CA SER A 55 -8.23 16.48 1.78
C SER A 55 -8.28 17.70 0.88
N ASP A 56 -7.37 17.76 -0.08
CA ASP A 56 -7.38 18.74 -1.16
C ASP A 56 -8.49 18.44 -2.19
N LYS A 57 -8.79 19.40 -3.06
CA LYS A 57 -9.86 19.26 -4.05
C LYS A 57 -9.48 18.38 -5.24
N GLU A 58 -8.19 18.15 -5.51
CA GLU A 58 -7.73 17.40 -6.68
C GLU A 58 -7.78 15.89 -6.44
N ASN A 59 -7.49 15.45 -5.21
CA ASN A 59 -7.61 14.06 -4.78
C ASN A 59 -9.07 13.62 -4.53
N TYR A 60 -10.02 14.56 -4.52
CA TYR A 60 -11.46 14.36 -4.30
C TYR A 60 -12.09 13.23 -5.13
N GLN A 61 -11.82 13.19 -6.45
CA GLN A 61 -12.47 12.20 -7.34
C GLN A 61 -11.88 10.79 -7.16
N LYS A 62 -10.58 10.68 -6.88
CA LYS A 62 -9.94 9.39 -6.56
C LYS A 62 -10.40 8.86 -5.21
N GLU A 63 -10.57 9.74 -4.22
CA GLU A 63 -11.04 9.34 -2.88
C GLU A 63 -12.49 8.83 -2.91
N LEU A 64 -13.38 9.43 -3.71
CA LEU A 64 -14.81 9.08 -3.78
C LEU A 64 -15.13 7.62 -4.15
N SER A 65 -14.30 6.95 -4.98
CA SER A 65 -14.49 5.52 -5.28
C SER A 65 -14.18 4.63 -4.07
N SER A 66 -13.18 5.01 -3.28
CA SER A 66 -12.69 4.29 -2.10
C SER A 66 -13.49 4.53 -0.80
N LEU A 67 -14.19 5.67 -0.69
CA LEU A 67 -14.96 6.06 0.50
C LEU A 67 -16.26 5.26 0.71
N LYS A 68 -16.74 4.56 -0.33
CA LYS A 68 -17.89 3.64 -0.18
C LYS A 68 -17.58 2.46 0.72
N ALA A 69 -16.31 2.11 0.86
CA ALA A 69 -15.90 0.94 1.58
C ALA A 69 -16.00 1.10 3.11
N VAL A 70 -16.23 -0.03 3.77
CA VAL A 70 -16.24 -0.16 5.22
C VAL A 70 -14.89 -0.68 5.68
N GLN A 71 -14.38 -0.10 6.76
CA GLN A 71 -13.10 -0.51 7.35
C GLN A 71 -13.32 -0.92 8.80
N SER A 72 -12.60 -1.92 9.28
CA SER A 72 -12.66 -2.28 10.70
C SER A 72 -11.75 -1.36 11.50
N ILE A 73 -12.17 -0.99 12.71
CA ILE A 73 -11.45 -0.05 13.57
C ILE A 73 -10.95 -0.73 14.84
N PHE A 74 -11.80 -1.47 15.57
CA PHE A 74 -11.45 -2.32 16.71
C PHE A 74 -12.66 -3.18 17.15
N PRO A 75 -12.44 -4.25 17.95
CA PRO A 75 -13.55 -5.00 18.53
C PRO A 75 -14.51 -4.12 19.34
N LEU A 76 -15.81 -4.41 19.32
CA LEU A 76 -16.86 -3.61 19.96
C LEU A 76 -16.66 -3.48 21.47
N ARG A 77 -16.11 -4.50 22.15
CA ARG A 77 -15.77 -4.42 23.58
C ARG A 77 -14.79 -3.29 23.92
N CYS A 78 -14.00 -2.84 22.95
CA CYS A 78 -13.02 -1.77 23.09
C CYS A 78 -13.61 -0.37 22.85
N TYR A 79 -14.84 -0.31 22.35
CA TYR A 79 -15.54 0.95 22.12
C TYR A 79 -15.93 1.60 23.44
N SER A 80 -15.69 2.90 23.56
CA SER A 80 -16.07 3.69 24.72
C SER A 80 -16.57 5.07 24.30
N PRO A 81 -17.82 5.44 24.63
CA PRO A 81 -18.35 6.76 24.28
C PRO A 81 -17.68 7.91 25.05
N SER A 82 -17.00 7.62 26.16
CA SER A 82 -16.31 8.63 26.98
C SER A 82 -14.89 8.95 26.51
N LYS A 83 -14.29 8.13 25.64
CA LYS A 83 -12.98 8.36 25.05
C LYS A 83 -13.12 8.96 23.65
N SER A 84 -12.14 9.73 23.19
CA SER A 84 -12.08 10.12 21.78
C SER A 84 -11.71 8.92 20.90
N VAL A 85 -12.08 8.95 19.61
CA VAL A 85 -11.66 7.95 18.62
C VAL A 85 -10.14 7.85 18.58
N PHE A 86 -9.41 8.98 18.61
CA PHE A 86 -7.96 9.00 18.71
C PHE A 86 -7.46 8.20 19.93
N ALA A 87 -8.02 8.47 21.12
CA ALA A 87 -7.63 7.80 22.36
C ALA A 87 -7.93 6.31 22.33
N MET A 88 -9.03 5.90 21.69
CA MET A 88 -9.37 4.49 21.52
C MET A 88 -8.37 3.81 20.59
N ILE A 89 -8.12 4.35 19.41
CA ILE A 89 -7.17 3.79 18.42
C ILE A 89 -5.77 3.64 19.05
N HIS A 90 -5.30 4.64 19.78
CA HIS A 90 -3.96 4.68 20.37
C HIS A 90 -3.89 4.10 21.80
N SER A 91 -4.96 3.50 22.31
CA SER A 91 -4.90 2.82 23.61
C SER A 91 -4.05 1.56 23.51
N LYS A 92 -3.32 1.21 24.58
CA LYS A 92 -2.48 0.00 24.62
C LYS A 92 -3.21 -1.28 24.21
N GLU A 93 -4.41 -1.45 24.77
CA GLU A 93 -5.27 -2.61 24.55
C GLU A 93 -5.63 -2.73 23.06
N ASN A 94 -6.09 -1.64 22.44
CA ASN A 94 -6.47 -1.65 21.03
C ASN A 94 -5.25 -1.71 20.12
N SER A 95 -4.17 -1.03 20.50
CA SER A 95 -2.90 -1.10 19.78
C SER A 95 -2.36 -2.52 19.78
N LEU A 96 -2.47 -3.29 20.86
CA LEU A 96 -2.06 -4.70 20.89
C LEU A 96 -2.93 -5.57 19.97
N LEU A 97 -4.25 -5.32 19.93
CA LEU A 97 -5.18 -6.01 19.02
C LEU A 97 -4.92 -5.61 17.55
N MET A 98 -4.46 -4.38 17.31
CA MET A 98 -4.15 -3.81 16.00
C MET A 98 -2.68 -3.92 15.60
N LYS A 99 -1.78 -4.36 16.49
CA LYS A 99 -0.30 -4.32 16.33
C LYS A 99 0.22 -5.10 15.13
N ASN A 100 -0.65 -5.84 14.46
CA ASN A 100 -0.36 -6.56 13.24
C ASN A 100 -0.71 -5.77 11.97
N THR A 101 -0.96 -4.45 12.03
CA THR A 101 -1.26 -3.64 10.84
C THR A 101 -0.51 -2.30 10.91
N SER A 102 0.51 -2.12 10.05
CA SER A 102 1.33 -0.90 10.03
C SER A 102 0.56 0.33 9.51
N ALA A 103 -0.64 0.10 8.96
CA ALA A 103 -1.49 1.11 8.37
C ALA A 103 -2.91 1.22 9.00
N GLY A 104 -3.19 0.50 10.09
CA GLY A 104 -4.51 0.58 10.76
C GLY A 104 -5.64 -0.17 10.06
N PHE A 105 -5.37 -0.88 8.96
CA PHE A 105 -6.34 -1.72 8.26
C PHE A 105 -6.24 -3.16 8.74
N HIS A 106 -6.94 -3.47 9.82
CA HIS A 106 -7.23 -4.86 10.12
C HIS A 106 -8.47 -5.24 9.31
N ILE A 107 -8.37 -6.25 8.46
CA ILE A 107 -9.57 -6.97 8.05
C ILE A 107 -9.61 -8.21 8.95
N PRO A 108 -10.51 -8.27 9.96
CA PRO A 108 -10.60 -9.41 10.89
C PRO A 108 -10.91 -10.75 10.21
N TYR A 109 -11.24 -10.66 8.93
CA TYR A 109 -11.64 -11.74 8.08
C TYR A 109 -10.54 -12.28 7.17
N ILE A 110 -9.28 -11.84 7.31
CA ILE A 110 -8.19 -12.45 6.54
C ILE A 110 -7.97 -13.90 6.98
N ARG A 111 -7.80 -14.77 5.99
CA ARG A 111 -7.51 -16.18 6.16
C ARG A 111 -6.17 -16.40 6.86
N PRO A 112 -6.08 -17.23 7.91
CA PRO A 112 -4.83 -17.51 8.60
C PRO A 112 -3.79 -18.17 7.70
N GLU A 113 -4.21 -18.86 6.64
CA GLU A 113 -3.32 -19.47 5.64
C GLU A 113 -2.36 -18.48 4.98
N VAL A 114 -2.72 -17.18 4.93
CA VAL A 114 -1.88 -16.08 4.43
C VAL A 114 -0.57 -15.95 5.21
N LEU A 115 -0.56 -16.37 6.48
CA LEU A 115 0.61 -16.32 7.36
C LEU A 115 1.36 -17.66 7.44
N SER A 116 0.91 -18.66 6.67
CA SER A 116 1.55 -19.98 6.65
C SER A 116 2.97 -19.91 6.12
N THR A 117 3.84 -20.78 6.62
CA THR A 117 5.17 -21.04 6.04
C THR A 117 5.19 -22.26 5.13
N ASP A 118 4.08 -23.00 5.03
CA ASP A 118 3.90 -24.10 4.08
C ASP A 118 3.29 -23.57 2.77
N PRO A 119 3.98 -23.74 1.63
CA PRO A 119 3.54 -23.22 0.34
C PRO A 119 2.22 -23.84 -0.16
N ARG A 120 1.93 -25.11 0.18
CA ARG A 120 0.70 -25.77 -0.24
C ARG A 120 -0.49 -25.22 0.52
N ILE A 121 -0.31 -24.92 1.82
CA ILE A 121 -1.31 -24.21 2.62
C ILE A 121 -1.54 -22.81 2.06
N MET A 122 -0.48 -22.09 1.71
CA MET A 122 -0.57 -20.77 1.07
C MET A 122 -1.36 -20.82 -0.26
N LEU A 123 -1.10 -21.81 -1.12
CA LEU A 123 -1.78 -21.97 -2.41
C LEU A 123 -3.22 -22.52 -2.28
N SER A 124 -3.52 -23.26 -1.20
CA SER A 124 -4.87 -23.76 -0.92
C SER A 124 -5.91 -22.64 -0.84
N ILE A 125 -5.45 -21.41 -0.61
CA ILE A 125 -6.31 -20.22 -0.59
C ILE A 125 -7.08 -20.10 -1.91
N PHE A 126 -6.39 -20.28 -3.04
CA PHE A 126 -6.95 -20.14 -4.39
C PHE A 126 -7.73 -21.38 -4.86
N GLN A 127 -7.35 -22.57 -4.38
CA GLN A 127 -8.02 -23.82 -4.76
C GLN A 127 -9.44 -23.95 -4.20
N LYS A 128 -9.68 -23.44 -2.98
CA LYS A 128 -11.01 -23.44 -2.33
C LYS A 128 -12.04 -22.55 -3.04
N GLN A 129 -11.65 -21.80 -4.08
CA GLN A 129 -12.55 -20.93 -4.85
C GLN A 129 -13.06 -21.53 -6.17
N LYS A 130 -12.54 -22.69 -6.63
CA LYS A 130 -13.08 -23.33 -7.83
C LYS A 130 -14.41 -24.02 -7.48
N PRO A 131 -15.58 -23.57 -8.00
CA PRO A 131 -16.75 -24.43 -8.01
C PRO A 131 -16.42 -25.65 -8.88
N TYR A 132 -16.73 -26.84 -8.38
CA TYR A 132 -16.63 -28.07 -9.15
C TYR A 132 -17.48 -27.94 -10.43
N LEU A 133 -16.86 -27.67 -11.59
CA LEU A 133 -17.32 -28.28 -12.82
C LEU A 133 -16.63 -29.64 -12.91
N THR A 134 -17.29 -30.67 -12.40
CA THR A 134 -16.97 -32.04 -12.79
C THR A 134 -17.22 -32.16 -14.28
N PHE A 135 -16.17 -32.14 -15.11
CA PHE A 135 -16.26 -32.73 -16.44
C PHE A 135 -16.46 -34.25 -16.24
N ARG A 136 -17.72 -34.69 -16.30
CA ARG A 136 -18.02 -36.10 -16.55
C ARG A 136 -17.58 -36.38 -17.98
N THR A 137 -16.40 -36.96 -18.14
CA THR A 137 -16.10 -37.76 -19.33
C THR A 137 -16.91 -39.05 -19.23
N SER A 138 -18.09 -39.08 -19.88
CA SER A 138 -18.75 -40.32 -20.23
C SER A 138 -18.31 -40.73 -21.64
N CYS A 139 -17.30 -41.58 -21.72
CA CYS A 139 -17.12 -42.46 -22.87
C CYS A 139 -18.01 -43.69 -22.66
N ALA A 140 -18.96 -43.93 -23.57
CA ALA A 140 -19.45 -45.26 -23.92
C ALA A 140 -20.21 -45.24 -25.26
N ASN A 141 -19.67 -45.98 -26.22
CA ASN A 141 -20.32 -46.79 -27.28
C ASN A 141 -21.23 -46.08 -28.31
N SER A 142 -20.74 -45.90 -29.54
CA SER A 142 -20.82 -46.83 -30.70
C SER A 142 -22.10 -46.63 -31.52
N ASP A 143 -21.99 -46.06 -32.72
CA ASP A 143 -22.26 -46.79 -33.98
C ASP A 143 -22.19 -45.88 -35.21
N ILE A 144 -21.86 -46.56 -36.30
CA ILE A 144 -21.44 -46.09 -37.62
C ILE A 144 -22.67 -45.72 -38.49
N ASN A 145 -22.49 -44.73 -39.40
CA ASN A 145 -22.90 -44.66 -40.83
C ASN A 145 -23.69 -43.43 -41.34
N THR A 146 -23.06 -42.80 -42.34
CA THR A 146 -23.57 -42.30 -43.64
C THR A 146 -24.64 -41.19 -43.76
N ALA A 147 -24.27 -40.16 -44.55
CA ALA A 147 -24.98 -39.48 -45.67
C ALA A 147 -24.81 -37.94 -45.60
N PHE A 148 -24.09 -37.25 -46.51
CA PHE A 148 -24.58 -36.71 -47.82
C PHE A 148 -25.93 -35.98 -47.64
N THR A 149 -26.17 -34.68 -47.92
CA THR A 149 -25.70 -33.73 -48.95
C THR A 149 -26.26 -32.30 -48.71
N GLY A 150 -25.57 -31.28 -49.24
CA GLY A 150 -26.17 -30.11 -49.91
C GLY A 150 -26.38 -28.86 -49.04
N GLY A 151 -26.05 -27.63 -49.44
CA GLY A 151 -25.51 -27.03 -50.68
C GLY A 151 -25.00 -25.60 -50.34
N LEU A 152 -23.97 -25.07 -51.02
CA LEU A 152 -24.05 -24.18 -52.20
C LEU A 152 -24.73 -22.84 -51.86
N LEU A 153 -24.22 -21.62 -52.09
CA LEU A 153 -23.23 -20.95 -52.96
C LEU A 153 -22.95 -19.57 -52.29
N GLU A 154 -21.94 -18.72 -52.55
CA GLU A 154 -21.30 -18.19 -53.77
C GLU A 154 -20.15 -17.27 -53.23
N GLN A 155 -18.87 -17.45 -53.59
CA GLN A 155 -18.05 -16.61 -54.52
C GLN A 155 -18.42 -15.09 -54.52
N GLU A 156 -17.51 -14.11 -54.39
CA GLU A 156 -16.36 -13.81 -55.26
C GLU A 156 -15.30 -12.89 -54.58
N ASN A 157 -14.03 -13.33 -54.61
CA ASN A 157 -12.86 -12.75 -55.29
C ASN A 157 -12.49 -11.24 -55.35
N LEU A 158 -11.15 -11.05 -55.35
CA LEU A 158 -10.31 -9.94 -55.86
C LEU A 158 -10.10 -8.74 -54.92
N SER A 159 -8.91 -8.16 -54.74
CA SER A 159 -7.54 -8.37 -55.26
C SER A 159 -6.61 -7.35 -54.57
N ASN A 160 -5.33 -7.69 -54.41
CA ASN A 160 -4.09 -6.88 -54.65
C ASN A 160 -4.23 -5.34 -54.57
N THR A 161 -3.33 -4.54 -53.98
CA THR A 161 -1.87 -4.49 -54.09
C THR A 161 -1.44 -3.28 -53.22
N GLU A 162 -0.47 -3.42 -52.33
CA GLU A 162 0.90 -2.83 -52.42
C GLU A 162 1.15 -1.47 -51.70
N LEU A 163 2.33 -1.45 -51.05
CA LEU A 163 3.23 -0.31 -50.76
C LEU A 163 2.85 0.61 -49.57
N SER A 164 3.77 1.04 -48.69
CA SER A 164 5.20 0.77 -48.52
C SER A 164 5.72 1.53 -47.29
N PHE A 165 6.60 0.87 -46.53
CA PHE A 165 7.87 1.37 -45.96
C PHE A 165 7.97 2.71 -45.22
N ALA A 166 8.43 2.63 -43.96
CA ALA A 166 9.68 3.23 -43.45
C ALA A 166 9.80 2.90 -41.95
N SER A 167 10.68 1.96 -41.56
CA SER A 167 12.00 2.23 -40.94
C SER A 167 11.88 2.95 -39.59
N THR A 168 12.38 2.48 -38.44
CA THR A 168 13.63 1.73 -38.19
C THR A 168 13.69 1.36 -36.69
N SER A 169 14.17 0.15 -36.39
CA SER A 169 15.19 -0.24 -35.37
C SER A 169 15.46 0.73 -34.19
N ASN A 170 15.82 0.34 -32.97
CA ASN A 170 16.16 -0.91 -32.27
C ASN A 170 16.55 -0.47 -30.84
N ALA A 171 16.60 -1.43 -29.90
CA ALA A 171 17.48 -1.45 -28.73
C ALA A 171 17.16 -0.47 -27.56
N TRP A 172 17.36 -0.78 -26.28
CA TRP A 172 17.46 -1.98 -25.42
C TRP A 172 17.76 -1.40 -24.01
N VAL A 173 17.54 -2.21 -22.96
CA VAL A 173 18.17 -2.14 -21.61
C VAL A 173 17.55 -1.22 -20.54
N SER A 174 16.93 -1.91 -19.59
CA SER A 174 16.81 -1.58 -18.17
C SER A 174 18.16 -1.72 -17.44
N SER A 175 18.52 -0.74 -16.63
CA SER A 175 19.60 -0.90 -15.63
C SER A 175 19.24 -0.19 -14.34
N SER A 176 19.48 -0.88 -13.23
CA SER A 176 19.48 -0.34 -11.88
C SER A 176 20.92 -0.02 -11.47
N SER A 177 21.03 0.96 -10.57
CA SER A 177 22.19 1.38 -9.76
C SER A 177 23.39 2.05 -10.45
N GLN A 178 23.53 3.37 -10.23
CA GLN A 178 24.74 3.92 -9.60
C GLN A 178 24.47 5.32 -8.98
N ILE A 179 24.92 5.44 -7.73
CA ILE A 179 25.10 6.69 -6.99
C ILE A 179 26.27 7.44 -7.60
N ASN A 180 26.11 8.74 -7.86
CA ASN A 180 27.20 9.71 -7.77
C ASN A 180 26.65 11.08 -7.36
N MET A 181 27.05 11.52 -6.18
CA MET A 181 26.89 12.90 -5.69
C MET A 181 28.02 13.77 -6.23
N THR A 182 27.71 15.02 -6.62
CA THR A 182 28.40 16.26 -6.22
C THR A 182 27.71 17.49 -6.85
N PRO A 183 27.89 18.70 -6.28
CA PRO A 183 26.80 19.66 -6.09
C PRO A 183 26.77 20.77 -7.13
N SER A 184 25.57 21.24 -7.48
CA SER A 184 25.39 22.57 -8.05
C SER A 184 24.04 23.15 -7.61
N THR A 185 24.18 24.18 -6.78
CA THR A 185 23.25 25.26 -6.44
C THR A 185 22.22 25.60 -7.51
N SER A 186 20.97 25.80 -7.06
CA SER A 186 20.07 26.93 -7.35
C SER A 186 18.62 26.51 -7.71
N SER A 187 17.71 26.96 -6.85
CA SER A 187 16.35 27.45 -7.15
C SER A 187 15.32 26.51 -7.80
N SER A 188 14.41 25.97 -7.00
CA SER A 188 12.96 26.26 -7.04
C SER A 188 12.21 25.24 -6.17
N ASN A 189 11.74 25.67 -5.00
CA ASN A 189 11.05 24.81 -4.04
C ASN A 189 9.59 24.59 -4.48
N GLN A 190 9.33 23.45 -5.13
CA GLN A 190 8.00 22.85 -5.20
C GLN A 190 7.75 22.05 -3.90
N GLN A 191 7.02 22.64 -2.95
CA GLN A 191 6.47 21.91 -1.81
C GLN A 191 5.03 21.50 -2.16
N THR A 192 4.88 20.37 -2.86
CA THR A 192 3.63 19.61 -2.84
C THR A 192 3.42 19.13 -1.40
N GLN A 193 2.25 19.36 -0.84
CA GLN A 193 1.85 18.84 0.47
C GLN A 193 0.82 17.76 0.24
N ASP A 194 1.33 16.56 -0.03
CA ASP A 194 0.51 15.39 -0.33
C ASP A 194 -0.34 15.03 0.89
N ALA A 195 -1.66 15.20 0.72
CA ALA A 195 -2.65 14.51 1.52
C ALA A 195 -2.47 13.00 1.33
N PHE A 196 -2.68 12.27 2.42
CA PHE A 196 -2.51 10.83 2.49
C PHE A 196 -3.36 10.09 1.45
N GLU A 197 -2.73 9.59 0.39
CA GLU A 197 -3.25 8.44 -0.35
C GLU A 197 -3.00 7.18 0.51
N GLN A 198 -3.99 6.81 1.33
CA GLN A 198 -4.05 5.51 1.99
C GLN A 198 -4.74 4.44 1.12
N ASN A 199 -5.24 4.81 -0.08
CA ASN A 199 -6.19 3.98 -0.85
C ASN A 199 -5.68 3.45 -2.20
N ASP A 200 -4.47 3.77 -2.66
CA ASP A 200 -3.91 3.19 -3.90
C ASP A 200 -3.04 1.94 -3.65
N LEU A 201 -2.68 1.67 -2.40
CA LEU A 201 -1.83 0.53 -2.01
C LEU A 201 -2.54 -0.83 -2.12
N ASP A 202 -3.87 -0.77 -2.03
CA ASP A 202 -4.74 -1.90 -1.77
C ASP A 202 -5.30 -2.46 -3.10
N GLU A 203 -5.45 -1.66 -4.17
CA GLU A 203 -6.01 -2.11 -5.45
C GLU A 203 -5.04 -2.97 -6.31
N LYS A 204 -3.73 -2.68 -6.32
CA LYS A 204 -2.79 -3.34 -7.26
C LYS A 204 -2.56 -4.83 -6.95
N PHE A 205 -2.76 -5.26 -5.71
CA PHE A 205 -2.42 -6.62 -5.25
C PHE A 205 -3.63 -7.49 -4.92
N LEU A 206 -4.86 -6.96 -5.00
CA LEU A 206 -6.04 -7.61 -4.45
C LEU A 206 -7.20 -7.63 -5.45
N MET A 207 -7.73 -8.82 -5.70
CA MET A 207 -8.96 -8.98 -6.47
C MET A 207 -10.19 -8.58 -5.64
N PRO A 208 -11.24 -8.01 -6.24
CA PRO A 208 -12.49 -7.78 -5.53
C PRO A 208 -13.15 -9.11 -5.13
N PRO A 209 -14.01 -9.12 -4.08
CA PRO A 209 -14.84 -10.28 -3.77
C PRO A 209 -15.74 -10.67 -4.96
N GLY A 210 -16.13 -11.95 -5.04
CA GLY A 210 -17.01 -12.43 -6.11
C GLY A 210 -18.42 -11.83 -6.03
N GLU A 211 -19.14 -11.78 -7.15
CA GLU A 211 -20.45 -11.12 -7.29
C GLU A 211 -21.53 -11.64 -6.30
N ASN A 212 -21.40 -12.87 -5.81
CA ASN A 212 -22.33 -13.48 -4.86
C ASN A 212 -22.00 -13.19 -3.38
N ASP A 213 -20.91 -12.49 -3.09
CA ASP A 213 -20.54 -12.11 -1.74
C ASP A 213 -21.35 -10.87 -1.30
N PRO A 214 -22.20 -10.95 -0.26
CA PRO A 214 -23.00 -9.81 0.20
C PRO A 214 -22.17 -8.61 0.66
N ASP A 215 -20.89 -8.82 0.97
CA ASP A 215 -19.97 -7.77 1.42
C ASP A 215 -19.19 -7.14 0.25
N ALA A 216 -19.32 -7.64 -0.98
CA ALA A 216 -18.52 -7.24 -2.14
C ALA A 216 -18.60 -5.73 -2.47
N GLY A 217 -19.77 -5.12 -2.25
CA GLY A 217 -19.97 -3.69 -2.47
C GLY A 217 -19.45 -2.78 -1.35
N TYR A 218 -18.98 -3.36 -0.25
CA TYR A 218 -18.59 -2.63 0.96
C TYR A 218 -17.15 -2.89 1.36
N ILE A 219 -16.57 -4.05 1.07
CA ILE A 219 -15.16 -4.29 1.36
C ILE A 219 -14.37 -4.00 0.07
N PHE A 220 -13.50 -3.00 0.12
CA PHE A 220 -12.66 -2.58 -1.01
C PHE A 220 -11.64 -3.66 -1.45
N LEU A 221 -11.55 -4.78 -0.71
CA LEU A 221 -10.43 -5.70 -0.77
C LEU A 221 -10.79 -7.17 -0.54
N ALA A 222 -9.87 -8.00 -1.04
CA ALA A 222 -9.53 -9.36 -0.59
C ALA A 222 -10.39 -10.52 -1.13
N GLY A 223 -10.29 -10.79 -2.44
CA GLY A 223 -10.85 -11.97 -3.10
C GLY A 223 -10.57 -13.33 -2.40
N PRO A 224 -9.57 -14.12 -2.81
CA PRO A 224 -9.31 -15.44 -2.21
C PRO A 224 -8.85 -15.40 -0.75
N PHE A 225 -8.32 -14.26 -0.31
CA PHE A 225 -7.69 -14.10 1.00
C PHE A 225 -8.66 -13.84 2.15
N LEU A 226 -9.94 -13.54 1.87
CA LEU A 226 -10.98 -13.46 2.89
C LEU A 226 -11.51 -14.84 3.28
N LEU A 227 -11.89 -14.95 4.55
CA LEU A 227 -12.68 -16.05 5.03
C LEU A 227 -14.00 -16.13 4.25
N PRO A 228 -14.52 -17.35 4.01
CA PRO A 228 -15.86 -17.53 3.47
C PRO A 228 -16.91 -16.77 4.30
N VAL A 229 -17.99 -16.32 3.65
CA VAL A 229 -19.08 -15.55 4.30
C VAL A 229 -19.52 -16.17 5.64
N PRO A 230 -19.82 -17.49 5.74
CA PRO A 230 -20.29 -18.08 7.00
C PRO A 230 -19.27 -17.96 8.14
N ASP A 231 -17.97 -18.10 7.84
CA ASP A 231 -16.90 -17.97 8.83
C ASP A 231 -16.72 -16.51 9.27
N ARG A 232 -16.93 -15.55 8.37
CA ARG A 232 -16.94 -14.13 8.72
C ARG A 232 -18.10 -13.81 9.66
N ARG A 233 -19.31 -14.29 9.37
CA ARG A 233 -20.49 -14.13 10.24
C ARG A 233 -20.28 -14.77 11.60
N LYS A 234 -19.70 -15.97 11.65
CA LYS A 234 -19.34 -16.64 12.91
C LYS A 234 -18.36 -15.79 13.74
N LYS A 235 -17.28 -15.30 13.12
CA LYS A 235 -16.33 -14.41 13.80
C LYS A 235 -16.98 -13.13 14.30
N GLU A 236 -17.81 -12.49 13.47
CA GLU A 236 -18.52 -11.26 13.85
C GLU A 236 -19.53 -11.51 14.98
N ALA A 237 -20.12 -12.70 15.07
CA ALA A 237 -20.98 -13.10 16.18
C ALA A 237 -20.19 -13.38 17.48
N GLU A 238 -19.00 -13.98 17.36
CA GLU A 238 -18.12 -14.30 18.50
C GLU A 238 -17.47 -13.05 19.10
N ASP A 239 -16.99 -12.14 18.24
CA ASP A 239 -16.32 -10.90 18.63
C ASP A 239 -16.69 -9.76 17.66
N PRO A 240 -17.85 -9.09 17.85
CA PRO A 240 -18.32 -8.05 16.95
C PRO A 240 -17.33 -6.92 16.80
N TYR A 241 -17.23 -6.33 15.61
CA TYR A 241 -16.34 -5.20 15.35
C TYR A 241 -17.07 -3.86 15.29
N VAL A 242 -16.32 -2.79 15.61
CA VAL A 242 -16.65 -1.44 15.18
C VAL A 242 -16.08 -1.23 13.79
N TRP A 243 -16.95 -0.83 12.89
CA TRP A 243 -16.67 -0.51 11.50
C TRP A 243 -16.78 1.00 11.30
N VAL A 244 -16.11 1.51 10.28
CA VAL A 244 -16.22 2.90 9.83
C VAL A 244 -16.58 2.93 8.36
N GLN A 245 -17.52 3.81 8.00
CA GLN A 245 -17.67 4.31 6.65
C GLN A 245 -17.26 5.77 6.63
N TYR A 246 -16.67 6.22 5.53
CA TYR A 246 -16.25 7.61 5.38
C TYR A 246 -17.14 8.32 4.36
N ASP A 247 -17.46 9.58 4.67
CA ASP A 247 -18.14 10.52 3.81
C ASP A 247 -17.29 11.78 3.62
N VAL A 248 -17.61 12.58 2.60
CA VAL A 248 -16.97 13.87 2.36
C VAL A 248 -17.94 15.00 2.63
N GLU A 249 -17.48 16.01 3.37
CA GLU A 249 -18.19 17.26 3.60
C GLU A 249 -17.33 18.44 3.13
N LYS A 250 -17.93 19.41 2.44
CA LYS A 250 -17.23 20.66 2.11
C LYS A 250 -17.16 21.53 3.35
N VAL A 251 -15.97 21.98 3.70
CA VAL A 251 -15.72 22.82 4.87
C VAL A 251 -14.84 24.02 4.54
N THR A 252 -14.85 25.04 5.39
CA THR A 252 -14.02 26.24 5.21
C THR A 252 -12.61 26.04 5.77
N GLY A 253 -11.56 26.45 5.07
CA GLY A 253 -10.19 26.33 5.58
C GLY A 253 -9.18 26.13 4.49
N CYS A 254 -8.16 25.35 4.80
CA CYS A 254 -7.13 24.89 3.87
C CYS A 254 -6.84 23.39 4.10
N PRO A 255 -6.16 22.71 3.17
CA PRO A 255 -5.77 21.31 3.34
C PRO A 255 -4.97 21.02 4.63
N HIS A 256 -4.33 22.04 5.22
CA HIS A 256 -3.59 21.87 6.49
C HIS A 256 -4.49 21.91 7.72
N TYR A 257 -5.48 22.82 7.70
CA TYR A 257 -6.36 23.10 8.83
C TYR A 257 -7.75 23.51 8.36
N TRP A 258 -8.74 22.74 8.83
CA TRP A 258 -10.13 23.13 8.89
C TRP A 258 -10.26 24.14 10.02
N THR A 259 -10.72 25.36 9.70
CA THR A 259 -10.83 26.48 10.65
C THR A 259 -12.05 27.34 10.31
N GLY A 260 -12.65 27.96 11.33
CA GLY A 260 -13.66 29.00 11.14
C GLY A 260 -13.09 30.43 11.13
N ALA A 261 -11.77 30.56 11.19
CA ALA A 261 -11.08 31.85 11.20
C ALA A 261 -9.68 31.73 10.57
N PHE A 262 -9.27 32.77 9.86
CA PHE A 262 -7.96 32.90 9.25
C PHE A 262 -7.04 33.75 10.12
N ILE A 263 -5.75 33.48 10.09
CA ILE A 263 -4.77 34.22 10.89
C ILE A 263 -4.41 35.55 10.21
N VAL A 264 -4.08 36.56 11.01
CA VAL A 264 -3.49 37.82 10.51
C VAL A 264 -1.98 37.78 10.77
N CYS A 265 -1.18 37.90 9.71
CA CYS A 265 0.27 37.97 9.82
C CYS A 265 0.68 39.30 10.48
N PRO A 266 1.51 39.31 11.54
CA PRO A 266 1.94 40.54 12.19
C PRO A 266 3.01 41.31 11.41
N ASP A 267 3.64 40.70 10.40
CA ASP A 267 4.75 41.30 9.64
C ASP A 267 4.27 41.95 8.33
N CYS A 268 3.35 41.32 7.60
CA CYS A 268 2.76 41.88 6.38
C CYS A 268 1.30 42.36 6.53
N GLU A 269 0.69 42.15 7.70
CA GLU A 269 -0.68 42.55 8.04
C GLU A 269 -1.77 41.97 7.12
N GLN A 270 -1.42 40.93 6.35
CA GLN A 270 -2.36 40.21 5.47
C GLN A 270 -2.97 38.98 6.16
N ILE A 271 -4.10 38.52 5.62
CA ILE A 271 -4.89 37.41 6.15
C ILE A 271 -4.54 36.13 5.38
N TYR A 272 -4.27 35.05 6.11
CA TYR A 272 -3.95 33.74 5.52
C TYR A 272 -4.71 32.61 6.22
N PRO A 273 -5.09 31.53 5.51
CA PRO A 273 -5.79 30.40 6.14
C PRO A 273 -5.02 29.78 7.31
N CYS A 274 -3.71 29.64 7.15
CA CYS A 274 -2.82 29.19 8.21
C CYS A 274 -1.38 29.65 7.95
N ARG A 275 -0.48 29.34 8.90
CA ARG A 275 0.96 29.62 8.76
C ARG A 275 1.57 28.98 7.52
N ILE A 276 1.22 27.73 7.22
CA ILE A 276 1.85 27.00 6.13
C ILE A 276 1.46 27.61 4.78
N CYS A 277 0.17 27.95 4.61
CA CYS A 277 -0.28 28.73 3.46
C CYS A 277 0.47 30.07 3.34
N HIS A 278 0.70 30.77 4.44
CA HIS A 278 1.51 31.99 4.42
C HIS A 278 2.93 31.71 3.91
N ASP A 279 3.66 30.80 4.58
CA ASP A 279 5.08 30.55 4.30
C ASP A 279 5.31 30.00 2.88
N ASN A 280 4.30 29.32 2.30
CA ASN A 280 4.35 28.86 0.90
C ASN A 280 4.17 30.00 -0.11
N LEU A 281 3.37 31.02 0.22
CA LEU A 281 3.06 32.14 -0.69
C LEU A 281 4.03 33.31 -0.55
N VAL A 282 4.56 33.50 0.66
CA VAL A 282 5.37 34.65 1.03
C VAL A 282 6.81 34.22 1.16
N SER A 283 7.60 34.50 0.13
CA SER A 283 9.03 34.18 0.11
C SER A 283 9.92 35.19 0.84
N SER A 284 9.39 36.37 1.17
CA SER A 284 10.17 37.46 1.79
C SER A 284 10.45 37.24 3.28
N HIS A 285 9.62 36.45 3.97
CA HIS A 285 9.77 36.14 5.39
C HIS A 285 8.92 34.92 5.78
N THR A 286 9.26 34.31 6.91
CA THR A 286 8.47 33.23 7.53
C THR A 286 7.65 33.78 8.69
N LEU A 287 6.41 33.33 8.83
CA LEU A 287 5.50 33.78 9.88
C LEU A 287 5.86 33.18 11.24
N ASP A 288 6.23 34.02 12.21
CA ASP A 288 6.33 33.58 13.61
C ASP A 288 4.94 33.40 14.25
N ARG A 289 4.59 32.13 14.49
CA ARG A 289 3.28 31.73 15.04
C ARG A 289 3.00 32.34 16.42
N LYS A 290 4.04 32.59 17.22
CA LYS A 290 3.89 33.14 18.58
C LYS A 290 3.49 34.61 18.59
N ARG A 291 3.80 35.34 17.51
CA ARG A 291 3.51 36.76 17.36
C ARG A 291 2.11 37.05 16.84
N ILE A 292 1.37 36.04 16.37
CA ILE A 292 -0.01 36.18 15.91
C ILE A 292 -0.89 36.60 17.10
N LYS A 293 -1.59 37.73 16.97
CA LYS A 293 -2.51 38.25 18.00
C LYS A 293 -3.96 38.34 17.54
N ALA A 294 -4.19 38.33 16.24
CA ALA A 294 -5.49 38.56 15.63
C ALA A 294 -5.85 37.48 14.62
N MET A 295 -7.15 37.25 14.48
CA MET A 295 -7.73 36.36 13.49
C MET A 295 -8.91 37.07 12.80
N PHE A 296 -9.13 36.73 11.54
CA PHE A 296 -10.28 37.14 10.74
C PHE A 296 -11.36 36.05 10.81
N CYS A 297 -12.53 36.38 11.37
CA CYS A 297 -13.64 35.43 11.50
C CYS A 297 -14.37 35.24 10.16
N LEU A 298 -14.51 34.00 9.70
CA LEU A 298 -15.19 33.66 8.44
C LEU A 298 -16.72 33.75 8.53
N THR A 299 -17.29 33.82 9.73
CA THR A 299 -18.74 33.94 9.93
C THR A 299 -19.23 35.39 9.85
N CYS A 300 -18.54 36.32 10.52
CA CYS A 300 -18.97 37.71 10.61
C CYS A 300 -18.06 38.71 9.89
N ASN A 301 -17.00 38.22 9.22
CA ASN A 301 -16.03 39.02 8.47
C ASN A 301 -15.40 40.17 9.26
N LYS A 302 -15.08 39.92 10.54
CA LYS A 302 -14.39 40.88 11.42
C LYS A 302 -13.07 40.32 11.90
N VAL A 303 -12.08 41.21 12.00
CA VAL A 303 -10.81 40.92 12.68
C VAL A 303 -11.00 41.12 14.18
N GLY A 304 -10.59 40.15 14.97
CA GLY A 304 -10.60 40.21 16.42
C GLY A 304 -9.45 39.42 17.03
N ARG A 305 -9.38 39.37 18.36
CA ARG A 305 -8.36 38.59 19.07
C ARG A 305 -8.41 37.11 18.68
N ILE A 306 -7.24 36.49 18.50
CA ILE A 306 -7.15 35.06 18.20
C ILE A 306 -7.61 34.20 19.39
N GLY A 307 -8.40 33.15 19.12
CA GLY A 307 -8.90 32.24 20.14
C GLY A 307 -9.89 31.20 19.61
N LEU A 308 -10.54 30.47 20.52
CA LEU A 308 -11.53 29.43 20.18
C LEU A 308 -12.83 30.00 19.59
N GLN A 309 -13.20 31.22 19.98
CA GLN A 309 -14.45 31.88 19.56
C GLN A 309 -14.16 33.28 19.05
N CYS A 310 -14.95 33.73 18.07
CA CYS A 310 -14.92 35.11 17.62
C CYS A 310 -15.48 36.04 18.70
N GLU A 311 -14.72 37.04 19.12
CA GLU A 311 -15.16 38.03 20.12
C GLU A 311 -16.35 38.90 19.65
N HIS A 312 -16.57 38.99 18.32
CA HIS A 312 -17.61 39.86 17.76
C HIS A 312 -18.97 39.18 17.58
N CYS A 313 -18.98 37.88 17.25
CA CYS A 313 -20.22 37.14 16.97
C CYS A 313 -20.41 35.88 17.83
N GLY A 314 -19.41 35.51 18.64
CA GLY A 314 -19.46 34.31 19.50
C GLY A 314 -19.32 32.98 18.75
N ALA A 315 -19.18 32.99 17.42
CA ALA A 315 -19.02 31.77 16.64
C ALA A 315 -17.78 30.99 17.11
N ILE A 316 -17.94 29.68 17.30
CA ILE A 316 -16.80 28.77 17.53
C ILE A 316 -16.03 28.70 16.22
N VAL A 317 -14.80 29.17 16.22
CA VAL A 317 -13.92 29.19 15.04
C VAL A 317 -12.83 28.12 15.12
N SER A 318 -12.68 27.51 16.29
CA SER A 318 -11.74 26.42 16.52
C SER A 318 -12.19 25.53 17.68
N ARG A 319 -11.92 24.22 17.59
CA ARG A 319 -12.13 23.26 18.70
C ARG A 319 -10.86 22.98 19.49
N THR A 320 -9.70 23.29 18.92
CA THR A 320 -8.38 23.16 19.56
C THR A 320 -7.58 24.42 19.32
N PHE A 321 -7.10 25.04 20.41
CA PHE A 321 -6.31 26.25 20.36
C PHE A 321 -5.14 26.16 21.34
N CYS A 322 -3.93 26.33 20.83
CA CYS A 322 -2.76 26.53 21.67
C CYS A 322 -2.50 28.03 21.83
N SER A 323 -2.56 28.54 23.04
CA SER A 323 -2.29 29.96 23.35
C SER A 323 -0.82 30.37 23.22
N ILE A 324 0.11 29.41 23.16
CA ILE A 324 1.54 29.65 22.97
C ILE A 324 1.86 29.74 21.49
N CYS A 325 1.38 28.76 20.70
CA CYS A 325 1.65 28.66 19.27
C CYS A 325 0.61 29.38 18.39
N ASN A 326 -0.48 29.88 18.96
CA ASN A 326 -1.62 30.51 18.28
C ASN A 326 -2.17 29.69 17.09
N THR A 327 -2.18 28.37 17.22
CA THR A 327 -2.65 27.45 16.18
C THR A 327 -4.12 27.09 16.41
N LEU A 328 -4.93 27.15 15.35
CA LEU A 328 -6.35 26.85 15.35
C LEU A 328 -6.62 25.56 14.56
N CYS A 329 -7.41 24.63 15.10
CA CYS A 329 -7.92 23.50 14.33
C CYS A 329 -9.32 23.06 14.78
N MET A 330 -10.22 22.85 13.81
CA MET A 330 -11.60 22.40 14.03
C MET A 330 -11.76 20.87 14.13
N LEU A 331 -10.78 20.08 13.68
CA LEU A 331 -10.80 18.61 13.86
C LEU A 331 -10.97 18.22 15.34
N GLY A 332 -10.44 19.05 16.25
CA GLY A 332 -10.68 18.92 17.67
C GLY A 332 -9.97 17.72 18.31
N PRO A 333 -10.19 17.50 19.62
CA PRO A 333 -9.55 16.42 20.37
C PRO A 333 -10.04 15.02 20.00
N GLU A 334 -11.09 14.92 19.18
CA GLU A 334 -11.67 13.65 18.75
C GLU A 334 -10.70 12.82 17.90
N MET A 335 -10.03 13.49 16.95
CA MET A 335 -9.07 12.86 16.03
C MET A 335 -7.71 13.54 15.99
N LYS A 336 -7.64 14.84 16.31
CA LYS A 336 -6.39 15.59 16.33
C LYS A 336 -6.21 16.27 17.69
N PRO A 337 -6.18 15.51 18.80
CA PRO A 337 -5.78 16.09 20.07
C PRO A 337 -4.39 16.67 19.92
N THR A 338 -4.21 17.89 20.43
CA THR A 338 -2.95 18.61 20.32
C THR A 338 -2.45 18.96 21.70
N TYR A 339 -1.16 18.81 21.90
CA TYR A 339 -0.48 19.24 23.12
C TYR A 339 0.74 20.08 22.75
N HIS A 340 1.13 20.98 23.64
CA HIS A 340 2.33 21.78 23.48
C HIS A 340 3.46 21.16 24.30
N CYS A 341 4.54 20.74 23.65
CA CYS A 341 5.74 20.34 24.36
C CYS A 341 6.59 21.59 24.65
N GLN A 342 6.81 21.89 25.93
CA GLN A 342 7.59 23.06 26.34
C GLN A 342 9.07 22.95 25.92
N TYR A 343 9.60 21.72 25.88
CA TYR A 343 10.99 21.45 25.50
C TYR A 343 11.19 21.53 23.98
N CYS A 344 10.30 20.92 23.18
CA CYS A 344 10.31 21.07 21.72
C CYS A 344 9.85 22.47 21.26
N ASN A 345 9.18 23.21 22.14
CA ASN A 345 8.63 24.55 21.87
C ASN A 345 7.63 24.57 20.68
N SER A 346 6.91 23.47 20.51
CA SER A 346 6.02 23.20 19.38
C SER A 346 4.80 22.38 19.81
N CYS A 347 3.73 22.47 19.00
CA CYS A 347 2.55 21.64 19.19
C CYS A 347 2.70 20.34 18.42
N HIS A 348 2.35 19.23 19.05
CA HIS A 348 2.31 17.91 18.45
C HIS A 348 0.88 17.36 18.51
N VAL A 349 0.57 16.41 17.62
CA VAL A 349 -0.67 15.63 17.67
C VAL A 349 -0.47 14.47 18.62
N GLY A 350 -1.36 14.32 19.60
CA GLY A 350 -1.31 13.27 20.61
C GLY A 350 -1.97 13.71 21.92
N LEU A 351 -1.95 12.79 22.88
CA LEU A 351 -2.42 13.03 24.24
C LEU A 351 -1.21 13.28 25.15
N GLN A 352 -1.19 14.43 25.83
CA GLN A 352 -0.06 14.87 26.68
C GLN A 352 0.29 13.84 27.76
N GLU A 353 -0.73 13.15 28.28
CA GLU A 353 -0.61 12.10 29.28
C GLU A 353 0.02 10.81 28.72
N MET A 354 0.01 10.60 27.41
CA MET A 354 0.58 9.41 26.75
C MET A 354 2.01 9.60 26.26
N VAL A 355 2.54 10.82 26.33
CA VAL A 355 3.88 11.16 25.83
C VAL A 355 4.80 11.65 26.94
N LYS A 356 6.10 11.50 26.72
CA LYS A 356 7.17 12.06 27.54
C LYS A 356 8.31 12.53 26.62
N HIS A 357 8.78 13.75 26.85
CA HIS A 357 9.95 14.28 26.16
C HIS A 357 11.21 13.59 26.68
N CYS A 358 12.09 13.15 25.77
CA CYS A 358 13.41 12.63 26.12
C CYS A 358 14.47 13.70 25.87
N ASP A 359 15.16 14.11 26.92
CA ASP A 359 16.18 15.16 26.86
C ASP A 359 17.43 14.74 26.08
N VAL A 360 17.65 13.43 25.88
CA VAL A 360 18.81 12.91 25.16
C VAL A 360 18.59 13.01 23.64
N CYS A 361 17.47 12.49 23.14
CA CYS A 361 17.14 12.55 21.71
C CYS A 361 16.37 13.81 21.30
N GLN A 362 16.01 14.68 22.26
CA GLN A 362 15.27 15.93 22.05
C GLN A 362 13.92 15.71 21.31
N THR A 363 13.28 14.56 21.55
CA THR A 363 12.04 14.15 20.87
C THR A 363 10.99 13.70 21.87
N CYS A 364 9.71 13.92 21.55
CA CYS A 364 8.58 13.39 22.33
C CYS A 364 8.33 11.92 21.99
N ILE A 365 8.48 11.04 22.98
CA ILE A 365 8.31 9.59 22.83
C ILE A 365 7.03 9.15 23.55
N SER A 366 6.39 8.08 23.06
CA SER A 366 5.30 7.44 23.81
C SER A 366 5.82 7.02 25.20
N ARG A 367 4.98 7.12 26.23
CA ARG A 367 5.37 6.66 27.57
C ARG A 367 5.66 5.17 27.63
N GLU A 368 5.01 4.40 26.77
CA GLU A 368 5.19 2.94 26.71
C GLU A 368 6.57 2.56 26.17
N ASP A 369 7.06 3.31 25.18
CA ASP A 369 8.35 3.04 24.54
C ASP A 369 9.48 3.86 25.18
N TYR A 370 9.19 4.69 26.19
CA TYR A 370 10.18 5.60 26.77
C TYR A 370 11.38 4.87 27.39
N ASP A 371 11.18 3.70 28.00
CA ASP A 371 12.30 2.98 28.62
C ASP A 371 13.05 2.09 27.62
N THR A 372 12.46 1.79 26.47
CA THR A 372 13.02 0.90 25.44
C THR A 372 13.51 1.63 24.20
N HIS A 373 13.20 2.93 24.05
CA HIS A 373 13.62 3.69 22.88
C HIS A 373 15.13 3.86 22.84
N VAL A 374 15.67 3.74 21.63
CA VAL A 374 17.08 4.00 21.34
C VAL A 374 17.21 5.46 20.90
N CYS A 375 18.08 6.22 21.57
CA CYS A 375 18.28 7.65 21.31
C CYS A 375 19.14 7.97 20.08
N ASP A 376 19.51 6.95 19.27
CA ASP A 376 20.57 7.03 18.26
C ASP A 376 20.06 7.04 16.80
N CYS A 377 18.76 7.24 16.59
CA CYS A 377 18.28 7.51 15.24
C CYS A 377 18.60 8.96 14.89
N GLY A 378 19.57 9.15 13.99
CA GLY A 378 19.85 10.44 13.37
C GLY A 378 18.53 11.15 13.09
N ASN A 379 18.41 12.38 13.58
CA ASN A 379 17.15 13.14 13.67
C ASN A 379 16.57 13.55 12.30
N MET A 380 16.83 12.76 11.25
CA MET A 380 16.54 13.01 9.85
C MET A 380 15.74 11.84 9.28
N CYS A 381 14.72 12.14 8.50
CA CYS A 381 14.03 11.11 7.73
C CYS A 381 14.97 10.55 6.63
N PRO A 382 15.14 9.22 6.50
CA PRO A 382 16.07 8.62 5.52
C PRO A 382 15.62 8.76 4.06
N VAL A 383 14.38 9.21 3.82
CA VAL A 383 13.80 9.35 2.49
C VAL A 383 13.94 10.78 2.00
N CYS A 384 13.40 11.76 2.74
CA CYS A 384 13.45 13.16 2.34
C CYS A 384 14.64 13.93 2.89
N MET A 385 15.42 13.33 3.81
CA MET A 385 16.58 13.97 4.46
C MET A 385 16.23 15.29 5.15
N ILE A 386 14.99 15.42 5.66
CA ILE A 386 14.54 16.56 6.46
C ILE A 386 14.58 16.17 7.95
N PRO A 387 15.02 17.07 8.85
CA PRO A 387 14.98 16.79 10.28
C PRO A 387 13.56 16.57 10.76
N PHE A 388 13.34 15.57 11.61
CA PHE A 388 12.03 15.31 12.22
C PHE A 388 11.52 16.52 13.02
N ALA A 389 12.43 17.26 13.66
CA ALA A 389 12.11 18.46 14.45
C ALA A 389 11.58 19.64 13.64
N ASP A 390 11.96 19.74 12.36
CA ASP A 390 11.63 20.89 11.49
C ASP A 390 10.29 20.71 10.77
N ASN A 391 9.66 19.54 10.91
CA ASN A 391 8.46 19.18 10.16
C ASN A 391 7.24 18.98 11.07
N VAL A 392 6.07 19.43 10.61
CA VAL A 392 4.78 19.23 11.29
C VAL A 392 4.18 17.85 10.98
N MET A 393 4.80 17.12 10.07
CA MET A 393 4.31 15.83 9.58
C MET A 393 4.48 14.73 10.62
N SER A 394 3.50 13.83 10.70
CA SER A 394 3.54 12.69 11.62
C SER A 394 4.67 11.72 11.26
N GLU A 395 5.36 11.23 12.28
CA GLU A 395 6.37 10.18 12.15
C GLU A 395 5.72 8.79 12.21
N ILE A 396 6.37 7.81 11.61
CA ILE A 396 6.06 6.39 11.79
C ILE A 396 7.33 5.65 12.21
N VAL A 397 7.20 4.83 13.25
CA VAL A 397 8.20 3.83 13.62
C VAL A 397 7.98 2.60 12.75
N LEU A 398 9.01 2.16 12.05
CA LEU A 398 8.94 1.03 11.13
C LEU A 398 8.95 -0.30 11.90
N PRO A 399 8.25 -1.34 11.41
CA PRO A 399 8.18 -2.62 12.11
C PRO A 399 9.49 -3.40 12.10
N CYS A 400 10.43 -3.07 11.21
CA CYS A 400 11.71 -3.77 11.11
C CYS A 400 12.66 -3.51 12.30
N ASN A 401 12.62 -2.31 12.86
CA ASN A 401 13.47 -1.87 13.96
C ASN A 401 12.82 -0.67 14.68
N PRO A 402 12.63 -0.70 16.01
CA PRO A 402 12.09 0.43 16.78
C PRO A 402 12.87 1.74 16.64
N ALA A 403 14.15 1.67 16.28
CA ALA A 403 14.97 2.85 16.00
C ALA A 403 14.70 3.45 14.60
N HIS A 404 14.16 2.68 13.65
CA HIS A 404 13.93 3.18 12.29
C HIS A 404 12.63 3.97 12.23
N LYS A 405 12.78 5.25 11.87
CA LYS A 405 11.68 6.19 11.73
C LYS A 405 11.72 6.86 10.37
N MET A 406 10.56 7.27 9.88
CA MET A 406 10.44 8.18 8.74
C MET A 406 9.14 8.99 8.85
N HIS A 407 8.97 10.03 8.03
CA HIS A 407 7.68 10.71 7.94
C HIS A 407 6.63 9.75 7.37
N ARG A 408 5.38 9.83 7.85
CA ARG A 408 4.31 8.97 7.34
C ARG A 408 4.08 9.18 5.84
N ARG A 409 4.16 10.41 5.35
CA ARG A 409 4.12 10.67 3.89
C ARG A 409 5.23 9.91 3.17
N CYS A 410 6.49 10.04 3.61
CA CYS A 410 7.60 9.31 3.00
C CYS A 410 7.38 7.78 3.03
N PHE A 411 6.81 7.25 4.13
CA PHE A 411 6.41 5.85 4.19
C PHE A 411 5.35 5.53 3.13
N ASN A 412 4.29 6.32 3.02
CA ASN A 412 3.23 6.12 2.03
C ASN A 412 3.80 6.22 0.61
N ASP A 413 4.60 7.25 0.30
CA ASP A 413 5.26 7.44 -0.99
C ASP A 413 6.12 6.22 -1.36
N MET A 414 6.86 5.66 -0.39
CA MET A 414 7.62 4.44 -0.60
C MET A 414 6.69 3.28 -0.98
N ILE A 415 5.61 3.03 -0.24
CA ILE A 415 4.71 1.91 -0.56
C ILE A 415 3.99 2.14 -1.91
N LEU A 416 3.60 3.39 -2.24
CA LEU A 416 2.96 3.74 -3.52
C LEU A 416 3.87 3.45 -4.71
N ASN A 417 5.17 3.67 -4.53
CA ASN A 417 6.22 3.34 -5.49
C ASN A 417 6.73 1.89 -5.34
N GLU A 418 5.96 1.01 -4.71
CA GLU A 418 6.24 -0.43 -4.55
C GLU A 418 7.53 -0.74 -3.76
N ASN A 419 8.06 0.25 -3.03
CA ASN A 419 9.22 0.12 -2.17
C ASN A 419 8.80 -0.31 -0.75
N ILE A 420 8.65 -1.62 -0.58
CA ILE A 420 8.18 -2.25 0.67
C ILE A 420 9.29 -2.61 1.65
N THR A 421 10.51 -2.15 1.41
CA THR A 421 11.69 -2.41 2.27
C THR A 421 12.19 -1.12 2.89
N CYS A 422 12.68 -1.20 4.13
CA CYS A 422 13.25 -0.07 4.83
C CYS A 422 14.53 0.43 4.11
N PRO A 423 14.72 1.74 3.94
CA PRO A 423 15.93 2.26 3.30
C PRO A 423 17.19 2.13 4.18
N LEU A 424 17.02 1.81 5.47
CA LEU A 424 18.11 1.71 6.46
C LEU A 424 18.65 0.29 6.62
N ASP A 425 17.78 -0.74 6.64
CA ASP A 425 18.18 -2.14 6.82
C ASP A 425 17.63 -3.11 5.77
N HIS A 426 16.89 -2.60 4.77
CA HIS A 426 16.29 -3.39 3.69
C HIS A 426 15.32 -4.49 4.15
N LYS A 427 14.85 -4.45 5.39
CA LYS A 427 13.80 -5.36 5.89
C LYS A 427 12.41 -4.88 5.50
N ILE A 428 11.46 -5.81 5.44
CA ILE A 428 10.07 -5.51 5.11
C ILE A 428 9.44 -4.56 6.14
N ILE A 429 8.79 -3.51 5.64
CA ILE A 429 8.10 -2.48 6.45
C ILE A 429 6.57 -2.59 6.41
N LEU A 430 6.06 -3.54 5.62
CA LEU A 430 4.64 -3.93 5.62
C LEU A 430 4.32 -4.79 6.84
N ASP A 431 3.05 -4.78 7.24
CA ASP A 431 2.58 -5.75 8.22
C ASP A 431 2.54 -7.17 7.66
N LYS A 432 2.48 -8.13 8.60
CA LYS A 432 2.57 -9.55 8.28
C LYS A 432 1.45 -10.07 7.38
N TYR A 433 0.23 -9.51 7.47
CA TYR A 433 -0.90 -9.97 6.66
C TYR A 433 -0.78 -9.45 5.24
N ARG A 434 -0.52 -8.16 5.06
CA ARG A 434 -0.26 -7.57 3.73
C ARG A 434 0.92 -8.25 3.06
N TYR A 435 1.99 -8.46 3.80
CA TYR A 435 3.15 -9.16 3.25
C TYR A 435 2.84 -10.62 2.93
N GLY A 436 2.08 -11.31 3.77
CA GLY A 436 1.62 -12.67 3.49
C GLY A 436 0.79 -12.79 2.22
N ILE A 437 -0.10 -11.82 1.95
CA ILE A 437 -0.89 -11.76 0.71
C ILE A 437 0.03 -11.67 -0.50
N ILE A 438 1.02 -10.77 -0.45
CA ILE A 438 2.04 -10.62 -1.50
C ILE A 438 2.79 -11.94 -1.72
N LYS A 439 3.17 -12.65 -0.64
CA LYS A 439 3.81 -13.96 -0.75
C LYS A 439 2.91 -15.00 -1.42
N CYS A 440 1.64 -15.09 -1.03
CA CYS A 440 0.68 -16.03 -1.61
C CYS A 440 0.45 -15.76 -3.10
N GLU A 441 0.27 -14.50 -3.49
CA GLU A 441 0.04 -14.12 -4.88
C GLU A 441 1.29 -14.33 -5.75
N ASN A 442 2.48 -14.01 -5.22
CA ASN A 442 3.73 -14.32 -5.91
C ASN A 442 3.90 -15.83 -6.12
N LEU A 443 3.67 -16.63 -5.07
CA LEU A 443 3.76 -18.09 -5.12
C LEU A 443 2.75 -18.69 -6.10
N ARG A 444 1.53 -18.12 -6.18
CA ARG A 444 0.54 -18.53 -7.17
C ARG A 444 1.05 -18.31 -8.58
N ARG A 445 1.46 -17.08 -8.91
CA ARG A 445 2.01 -16.74 -10.24
C ARG A 445 3.20 -17.62 -10.59
N TYR A 446 4.07 -17.87 -9.61
CA TYR A 446 5.19 -18.79 -9.73
C TYR A 446 4.71 -20.21 -10.10
N SER A 447 3.78 -20.78 -9.34
CA SER A 447 3.28 -22.15 -9.58
C SER A 447 2.52 -22.30 -10.91
N GLU A 448 1.82 -21.27 -11.36
CA GLU A 448 1.02 -21.28 -12.59
C GLU A 448 1.88 -21.01 -13.85
N THR A 449 3.16 -20.65 -13.68
CA THR A 449 4.05 -20.32 -14.80
C THR A 449 4.46 -21.55 -15.59
N GLN A 450 4.46 -21.43 -16.92
CA GLN A 450 5.06 -22.39 -17.83
C GLN A 450 6.31 -21.77 -18.47
N LEU A 451 7.40 -22.55 -18.50
CA LEU A 451 8.66 -22.14 -19.11
C LEU A 451 9.02 -23.05 -20.27
N SER A 452 9.17 -22.45 -21.44
CA SER A 452 9.68 -23.14 -22.61
C SER A 452 11.22 -23.18 -22.58
N LEU A 453 11.80 -24.38 -22.61
CA LEU A 453 13.24 -24.59 -22.67
C LEU A 453 13.62 -25.17 -24.04
N ASN A 454 14.47 -24.45 -24.77
CA ASN A 454 15.09 -24.96 -25.98
C ASN A 454 16.25 -25.89 -25.61
N GLN A 455 16.18 -27.16 -26.03
CA GLN A 455 17.20 -28.16 -25.70
C GLN A 455 18.61 -27.81 -26.21
N SER A 456 18.72 -26.90 -27.18
CA SER A 456 20.00 -26.51 -27.82
C SER A 456 20.58 -25.20 -27.28
N GLU A 457 19.91 -24.52 -26.34
CA GLU A 457 20.34 -23.21 -25.83
C GLU A 457 20.57 -23.25 -24.31
N SER A 458 21.52 -22.44 -23.84
CA SER A 458 21.79 -22.32 -22.41
C SER A 458 20.62 -21.66 -21.68
N VAL A 459 20.24 -22.24 -20.56
CA VAL A 459 19.23 -21.74 -19.63
C VAL A 459 19.91 -20.97 -18.52
N ARG A 460 19.42 -19.76 -18.27
CA ARG A 460 19.90 -18.89 -17.20
C ARG A 460 19.25 -19.27 -15.88
N VAL A 461 20.07 -19.52 -14.86
CA VAL A 461 19.69 -19.71 -13.46
C VAL A 461 20.18 -18.50 -12.68
N ARG A 462 19.28 -17.81 -11.98
CA ARG A 462 19.62 -16.73 -11.06
C ARG A 462 19.91 -17.31 -9.68
N VAL A 463 21.00 -16.88 -9.07
CA VAL A 463 21.32 -17.10 -7.66
C VAL A 463 21.06 -15.80 -6.90
N TYR A 464 20.34 -15.89 -5.78
CA TYR A 464 19.88 -14.72 -5.03
C TYR A 464 19.79 -15.03 -3.54
N VAL A 465 20.00 -14.00 -2.71
CA VAL A 465 19.91 -14.10 -1.24
C VAL A 465 18.61 -13.48 -0.77
N CYS A 466 17.94 -14.13 0.18
CA CYS A 466 16.77 -13.58 0.86
C CYS A 466 17.21 -12.76 2.08
N HIS A 467 16.81 -11.49 2.17
CA HIS A 467 17.13 -10.65 3.33
C HIS A 467 16.36 -11.06 4.59
N ASP A 468 15.19 -11.70 4.46
CA ASP A 468 14.38 -12.07 5.61
C ASP A 468 14.91 -13.32 6.34
N CYS A 469 15.37 -14.34 5.60
CA CYS A 469 15.89 -15.57 6.20
C CYS A 469 17.40 -15.79 6.02
N GLN A 470 18.08 -14.89 5.31
CA GLN A 470 19.52 -14.92 5.05
C GLN A 470 20.01 -16.18 4.32
N ARG A 471 19.11 -16.92 3.67
CA ARG A 471 19.44 -18.09 2.84
C ARG A 471 19.50 -17.73 1.37
N VAL A 472 20.39 -18.40 0.66
CA VAL A 472 20.55 -18.27 -0.79
C VAL A 472 19.66 -19.28 -1.50
N SER A 473 18.93 -18.82 -2.51
CA SER A 473 18.13 -19.66 -3.41
C SER A 473 18.66 -19.53 -4.84
N ALA A 474 18.46 -20.58 -5.62
CA ALA A 474 18.75 -20.59 -7.04
C ALA A 474 17.51 -21.04 -7.81
N ASP A 475 17.14 -20.30 -8.85
CA ASP A 475 16.01 -20.66 -9.71
C ASP A 475 16.19 -20.17 -11.14
N LEU A 476 15.39 -20.70 -12.05
CA LEU A 476 15.34 -20.29 -13.44
C LEU A 476 15.07 -18.78 -13.55
N PHE A 477 15.57 -18.18 -14.62
CA PHE A 477 15.41 -16.75 -14.84
C PHE A 477 13.97 -16.44 -15.31
N PHE A 478 13.19 -15.73 -14.49
CA PHE A 478 11.87 -15.19 -14.84
C PHE A 478 11.95 -13.68 -15.08
N HIS A 479 11.48 -13.21 -16.24
CA HIS A 479 11.48 -11.77 -16.56
C HIS A 479 10.35 -10.99 -15.84
N PHE A 480 9.23 -11.64 -15.53
CA PHE A 480 7.99 -11.00 -15.09
C PHE A 480 7.54 -11.38 -13.66
N ILE A 481 8.28 -12.25 -12.97
CA ILE A 481 8.00 -12.67 -11.60
C ILE A 481 9.12 -12.19 -10.69
N SER A 482 8.73 -11.58 -9.56
CA SER A 482 9.69 -11.16 -8.54
C SER A 482 10.35 -12.40 -7.91
N LEU A 483 11.65 -12.29 -7.59
CA LEU A 483 12.41 -13.36 -6.97
C LEU A 483 11.72 -13.88 -5.70
N GLN A 484 11.60 -15.19 -5.58
CA GLN A 484 10.93 -15.84 -4.45
C GLN A 484 11.90 -16.75 -3.70
N CYS A 485 12.09 -16.51 -2.40
CA CYS A 485 12.90 -17.40 -1.57
C CYS A 485 12.28 -18.80 -1.49
N HIS A 486 13.07 -19.84 -1.80
CA HIS A 486 12.63 -21.24 -1.75
C HIS A 486 12.41 -21.80 -0.33
N PHE A 487 12.72 -21.02 0.71
CA PHE A 487 12.65 -21.50 2.10
C PHE A 487 11.66 -20.76 2.98
N CYS A 488 11.40 -19.47 2.71
CA CYS A 488 10.47 -18.67 3.50
C CYS A 488 9.46 -17.92 2.64
N TYR A 489 9.50 -18.15 1.31
CA TYR A 489 8.61 -17.59 0.30
C TYR A 489 8.55 -16.05 0.30
N SER A 490 9.54 -15.43 0.94
CA SER A 490 9.76 -14.00 0.92
C SER A 490 10.12 -13.53 -0.49
N CYS A 491 9.54 -12.40 -0.88
CA CYS A 491 9.91 -11.67 -2.09
C CYS A 491 11.05 -10.67 -1.83
N ASN A 492 11.55 -10.56 -0.60
CA ASN A 492 12.65 -9.68 -0.22
C ASN A 492 14.01 -10.30 -0.58
N CYS A 493 14.22 -10.50 -1.89
CA CYS A 493 15.40 -11.18 -2.42
C CYS A 493 16.28 -10.22 -3.21
N ARG A 494 17.59 -10.32 -3.00
CA ARG A 494 18.62 -9.60 -3.76
C ARG A 494 19.33 -10.56 -4.70
N PHE A 495 19.35 -10.19 -5.97
CA PHE A 495 20.14 -10.88 -6.98
C PHE A 495 21.63 -10.86 -6.62
N LEU A 496 22.32 -11.99 -6.82
CA LEU A 496 23.77 -12.10 -6.68
C LEU A 496 24.42 -12.21 -8.05
N TYR A 497 24.18 -13.31 -8.76
CA TYR A 497 24.77 -13.59 -10.07
C TYR A 497 23.90 -14.57 -10.86
N THR A 498 24.22 -14.72 -12.16
CA THR A 498 23.57 -15.68 -13.06
C THR A 498 24.55 -16.80 -13.41
N LEU A 499 24.04 -18.01 -13.55
CA LEU A 499 24.74 -19.18 -14.04
C LEU A 499 24.05 -19.70 -15.29
N ASP A 500 24.82 -20.20 -16.24
CA ASP A 500 24.32 -20.84 -17.45
C ASP A 500 24.42 -22.36 -17.33
N PHE A 501 23.33 -23.04 -17.66
CA PHE A 501 23.23 -24.50 -17.71
C PHE A 501 22.62 -24.93 -19.02
N MET A 502 23.11 -26.03 -19.60
CA MET A 502 22.36 -26.72 -20.64
C MET A 502 21.15 -27.43 -20.03
N PRO A 503 20.00 -27.51 -20.72
CA PRO A 503 18.82 -28.22 -20.23
C PRO A 503 19.12 -29.66 -19.80
N SER A 504 20.04 -30.34 -20.49
CA SER A 504 20.50 -31.69 -20.15
C SER A 504 21.15 -31.80 -18.77
N GLU A 505 21.77 -30.72 -18.27
CA GLU A 505 22.34 -30.66 -16.92
C GLU A 505 21.27 -30.52 -15.83
N LEU A 506 20.07 -30.09 -16.23
CA LEU A 506 18.90 -29.87 -15.39
C LEU A 506 17.86 -31.01 -15.47
N THR A 507 18.16 -32.07 -16.22
CA THR A 507 17.29 -33.25 -16.37
C THR A 507 17.82 -34.51 -15.68
N ASN A 508 19.07 -34.48 -15.18
CA ASN A 508 19.67 -35.64 -14.53
C ASN A 508 19.01 -35.93 -13.17
N GLU A 509 18.65 -37.19 -12.94
CA GLU A 509 18.11 -37.66 -11.66
C GLU A 509 19.12 -37.38 -10.53
N ILE A 510 18.68 -36.62 -9.54
CA ILE A 510 19.37 -36.54 -8.26
C ILE A 510 18.91 -37.74 -7.43
N GLU A 511 19.85 -38.35 -6.70
CA GLU A 511 19.59 -39.38 -5.66
C GLU A 511 18.36 -39.00 -4.80
N ASP A 512 17.72 -39.97 -4.14
CA ASP A 512 16.57 -39.73 -3.26
C ASP A 512 16.96 -38.94 -1.99
N LEU A 513 17.21 -37.65 -2.20
CA LEU A 513 17.50 -36.65 -1.19
C LEU A 513 16.20 -36.15 -0.55
N THR A 514 16.29 -35.87 0.73
CA THR A 514 15.22 -35.44 1.62
C THR A 514 15.17 -33.90 1.77
N LEU A 515 14.13 -33.39 2.44
CA LEU A 515 14.04 -31.98 2.85
C LEU A 515 15.25 -31.49 3.66
N ASN A 516 15.86 -32.38 4.47
CA ASN A 516 17.05 -32.04 5.25
C ASN A 516 18.25 -31.78 4.34
N ASP A 517 18.35 -32.48 3.22
CA ASP A 517 19.43 -32.30 2.27
C ASP A 517 19.34 -30.94 1.57
N LEU A 518 18.14 -30.47 1.25
CA LEU A 518 17.92 -29.12 0.71
C LEU A 518 18.37 -28.04 1.70
N ALA A 519 18.02 -28.19 2.98
CA ALA A 519 18.43 -27.26 4.03
C ALA A 519 19.96 -27.26 4.28
N ASN A 520 20.63 -28.36 3.98
CA ASN A 520 22.07 -28.52 4.13
C ASN A 520 22.88 -27.98 2.94
N ILE A 521 22.25 -27.68 1.80
CA ILE A 521 22.92 -27.03 0.66
C ILE A 521 23.18 -25.56 1.05
N LYS A 522 24.40 -25.29 1.49
CA LYS A 522 24.88 -23.94 1.80
C LYS A 522 25.61 -23.36 0.60
N ILE A 523 24.89 -22.56 -0.17
CA ILE A 523 25.46 -21.69 -1.20
C ILE A 523 25.96 -20.44 -0.47
N ASP A 524 27.23 -20.10 -0.64
CA ASP A 524 27.84 -18.96 0.05
C ASP A 524 27.40 -17.63 -0.59
N ILE A 525 27.20 -16.61 0.23
CA ILE A 525 26.85 -15.27 -0.26
C ILE A 525 28.10 -14.64 -0.86
N GLN A 526 28.20 -14.63 -2.19
CA GLN A 526 29.31 -14.05 -2.93
C GLN A 526 28.79 -13.19 -4.10
N GLU A 527 29.54 -12.15 -4.47
CA GLU A 527 29.19 -11.26 -5.59
C GLU A 527 29.61 -11.80 -6.95
N LYS A 528 30.53 -12.77 -6.98
CA LYS A 528 31.00 -13.46 -8.19
C LYS A 528 30.97 -14.96 -7.96
N TYR A 529 30.58 -15.67 -9.00
CA TYR A 529 30.52 -17.12 -9.01
C TYR A 529 31.92 -17.76 -8.99
N ILE A 530 32.08 -18.84 -8.22
CA ILE A 530 33.24 -19.75 -8.18
C ILE A 530 32.77 -21.16 -8.55
N VAL A 531 33.58 -21.92 -9.30
CA VAL A 531 33.21 -23.23 -9.90
C VAL A 531 32.41 -24.17 -8.99
N GLU A 532 32.79 -24.28 -7.72
CA GLU A 532 32.15 -25.14 -6.73
C GLU A 532 30.69 -24.76 -6.41
N GLU A 533 30.33 -23.48 -6.53
CA GLU A 533 28.99 -22.97 -6.24
C GLU A 533 27.95 -23.31 -7.32
N ARG A 534 28.38 -23.68 -8.53
CA ARG A 534 27.47 -24.00 -9.64
C ARG A 534 26.83 -25.34 -9.41
N GLU A 535 27.61 -26.29 -8.92
CA GLU A 535 27.06 -27.59 -8.56
C GLU A 535 26.11 -27.48 -7.36
N LYS A 536 26.43 -26.64 -6.36
CA LYS A 536 25.51 -26.36 -5.25
C LYS A 536 24.21 -25.71 -5.72
N ALA A 537 24.29 -24.70 -6.60
CA ALA A 537 23.11 -24.05 -7.18
C ALA A 537 22.28 -25.01 -8.05
N ARG A 538 22.94 -25.86 -8.86
CA ARG A 538 22.29 -26.91 -9.66
C ARG A 538 21.55 -27.89 -8.75
N ARG A 539 22.20 -28.39 -7.69
CA ARG A 539 21.61 -29.31 -6.71
C ARG A 539 20.43 -28.67 -5.98
N HIS A 540 20.56 -27.41 -5.54
CA HIS A 540 19.48 -26.66 -4.91
C HIS A 540 18.25 -26.58 -5.82
N LEU A 541 18.46 -26.15 -7.07
CA LEU A 541 17.39 -26.01 -8.06
C LEU A 541 16.66 -27.34 -8.29
N LEU A 542 17.40 -28.38 -8.61
CA LEU A 542 16.83 -29.68 -8.94
C LEU A 542 16.13 -30.35 -7.75
N LEU A 543 16.73 -30.29 -6.56
CA LEU A 543 16.13 -30.86 -5.37
C LEU A 543 14.85 -30.12 -4.97
N TYR A 544 14.87 -28.78 -5.02
CA TYR A 544 13.68 -27.99 -4.78
C TYR A 544 12.56 -28.35 -5.76
N ARG A 545 12.87 -28.41 -7.07
CA ARG A 545 11.90 -28.79 -8.10
C ARG A 545 11.38 -30.23 -7.94
N LYS A 546 12.18 -31.17 -7.43
CA LYS A 546 11.76 -32.54 -7.11
C LYS A 546 10.80 -32.59 -5.91
N LEU A 547 11.12 -31.88 -4.82
CA LEU A 547 10.32 -31.86 -3.58
C LEU A 547 8.99 -31.09 -3.73
N TYR A 548 8.97 -30.13 -4.66
CA TYR A 548 7.90 -29.16 -4.83
C TYR A 548 7.39 -29.15 -6.28
N SER A 549 7.39 -30.32 -6.94
CA SER A 549 7.02 -30.48 -8.35
C SER A 549 5.61 -29.97 -8.68
N ASP A 550 4.74 -29.91 -7.69
CA ASP A 550 3.35 -29.43 -7.76
C ASP A 550 3.21 -27.90 -7.66
N ILE A 551 4.27 -27.17 -7.26
CA ILE A 551 4.22 -25.72 -7.02
C ILE A 551 5.32 -24.93 -7.75
N VAL A 552 6.19 -25.61 -8.50
CA VAL A 552 7.21 -24.97 -9.33
C VAL A 552 6.71 -24.79 -10.77
N PRO A 553 7.22 -23.79 -11.50
CA PRO A 553 6.91 -23.60 -12.90
C PRO A 553 7.10 -24.88 -13.72
N THR A 554 6.12 -25.19 -14.56
CA THR A 554 6.17 -26.37 -15.45
C THR A 554 7.17 -26.11 -16.58
N LEU A 555 8.06 -27.07 -16.86
CA LEU A 555 9.00 -26.98 -17.97
C LEU A 555 8.43 -27.64 -19.21
N VAL A 556 8.40 -26.91 -20.32
CA VAL A 556 8.00 -27.39 -21.64
C VAL A 556 9.26 -27.44 -22.51
N TYR A 557 9.70 -28.64 -22.86
CA TYR A 557 10.89 -28.79 -23.71
C TYR A 557 10.52 -28.67 -25.19
N LEU A 558 11.13 -27.71 -25.88
CA LEU A 558 10.95 -27.52 -27.31
C LEU A 558 11.99 -28.35 -28.07
N ASN A 559 11.53 -29.24 -28.96
CA ASN A 559 12.40 -29.97 -29.88
C ASN A 559 12.76 -29.07 -31.07
N SER A 560 14.03 -29.10 -31.48
CA SER A 560 14.57 -28.32 -32.60
C SER A 560 13.88 -28.56 -33.95
N THR A 561 13.10 -29.63 -34.09
CA THR A 561 12.28 -29.92 -35.29
C THR A 561 11.01 -29.07 -35.41
N MET A 562 10.56 -28.40 -34.35
CA MET A 562 9.33 -27.57 -34.35
C MET A 562 9.54 -26.16 -34.93
N PHE A 563 10.78 -25.75 -35.19
CA PHE A 563 11.11 -24.43 -35.75
C PHE A 563 11.29 -24.45 -37.28
N GLY A 564 11.08 -25.60 -37.93
CA GLY A 564 11.37 -25.80 -39.35
C GLY A 564 10.27 -25.39 -40.33
N GLN A 565 9.04 -25.14 -39.89
CA GLN A 565 7.93 -24.75 -40.78
C GLN A 565 7.14 -23.59 -40.18
N SER A 566 6.96 -22.53 -40.96
CA SER A 566 6.29 -21.28 -40.57
C SER A 566 4.83 -21.46 -40.15
N SER A 567 4.20 -22.61 -40.44
CA SER A 567 2.85 -22.98 -39.96
C SER A 567 2.83 -23.27 -38.45
N ASP A 568 3.94 -23.72 -37.88
CA ASP A 568 3.95 -24.29 -36.53
C ASP A 568 4.07 -23.20 -35.45
N MET A 569 4.71 -22.07 -35.76
CA MET A 569 4.69 -20.87 -34.90
C MET A 569 3.28 -20.28 -34.80
N VAL A 570 2.52 -20.29 -35.89
CA VAL A 570 1.11 -19.85 -35.89
C VAL A 570 0.26 -20.81 -35.07
N GLN A 571 0.50 -22.12 -35.18
CA GLN A 571 -0.21 -23.11 -34.38
C GLN A 571 0.15 -23.05 -32.88
N ILE A 572 1.41 -22.76 -32.54
CA ILE A 572 1.85 -22.55 -31.16
C ILE A 572 1.23 -21.27 -30.59
N ILE A 573 1.21 -20.17 -31.36
CA ILE A 573 0.54 -18.93 -30.96
C ILE A 573 -0.98 -19.14 -30.82
N LEU A 574 -1.63 -19.88 -31.73
CA LEU A 574 -3.05 -20.22 -31.64
C LEU A 574 -3.36 -21.12 -30.44
N ASN A 575 -2.49 -22.07 -30.11
CA ASN A 575 -2.65 -22.93 -28.93
C ASN A 575 -2.43 -22.14 -27.62
N LEU A 576 -1.48 -21.19 -27.60
CA LEU A 576 -1.28 -20.27 -26.47
C LEU A 576 -2.45 -19.29 -26.31
N ILE A 577 -3.02 -18.80 -27.42
CA ILE A 577 -4.23 -17.96 -27.42
C ILE A 577 -5.46 -18.76 -26.99
N GLN A 578 -5.63 -20.02 -27.45
CA GLN A 578 -6.74 -20.88 -27.02
C GLN A 578 -6.63 -21.29 -25.55
N ALA A 579 -5.41 -21.54 -25.04
CA ALA A 579 -5.17 -21.82 -23.63
C ALA A 579 -5.48 -20.60 -22.75
N HIS A 580 -5.25 -19.37 -23.25
CA HIS A 580 -5.68 -18.14 -22.56
C HIS A 580 -7.18 -17.85 -22.71
N ALA A 581 -7.78 -18.12 -23.87
CA ALA A 581 -9.19 -17.84 -24.15
C ALA A 581 -10.15 -18.81 -23.45
N SER A 582 -9.70 -20.01 -23.04
CA SER A 582 -10.49 -20.94 -22.22
C SER A 582 -10.44 -20.64 -20.72
N SER A 583 -9.83 -19.51 -20.33
CA SER A 583 -9.75 -19.00 -18.96
C SER A 583 -10.44 -17.65 -18.72
N HIS A 584 -11.23 -17.16 -19.69
CA HIS A 584 -12.11 -16.01 -19.55
C HIS A 584 -13.59 -16.39 -19.64
#